data_AF-A0A5J4SF17-F1
#
_entry.id   AF-A0A5J4SF17-F1
#
_cell.length_a   1.000
_cell.length_b   1.000
_cell.length_c   1.000
_cell.angle_alpha   90.00
_cell.angle_beta   90.00
_cell.angle_gamma   90.00
#
_symmetry.space_group_name_H-M   'P 1'
#
loop_
_entity.id
_entity.type
_entity.pdbx_description
1 polymer ?
#
loop_
_entity_poly.entity_id
_entity_poly.type
_entity_poly.pdbx_seq_one_letter_code
_entity_poly.pdbx_strand_id
1 'polypeptide(L)'
;MQVYELNLILSQIPYRNKNSWEQTRFISYVATQTNSSKKIKPTDIIKFSWDKDNNTDKDINISKQDIERLKTKASMIAKTL
;
A
#
# COMPACT_ATOMS: atom_id res chain seq x y z
N MET A 1 18.69 4.59 12.69
CA MET A 1 17.54 4.01 11.96
C MET A 1 17.20 2.70 12.64
N GLN A 2 16.02 2.61 13.23
CA GLN A 2 15.58 1.46 14.02
C GLN A 2 15.03 0.38 13.08
N VAL A 3 15.14 -0.91 13.44
CA VAL A 3 14.80 -2.03 12.53
C VAL A 3 13.34 -1.99 12.06
N TYR A 4 12.42 -1.50 12.89
CA TYR A 4 11.03 -1.34 12.49
C TYR A 4 10.80 -0.20 11.48
N GLU A 5 11.66 0.82 11.46
CA GLU A 5 11.61 1.90 10.46
C GLU A 5 12.04 1.37 9.08
N LEU A 6 12.95 0.38 9.06
CA LEU A 6 13.45 -0.23 7.83
C LEU A 6 12.32 -0.90 7.04
N ASN A 7 11.45 -1.65 7.72
CA ASN A 7 10.29 -2.29 7.08
C ASN A 7 9.32 -1.28 6.49
N LEU A 8 9.12 -0.15 7.17
CA LEU A 8 8.25 0.92 6.69
C LEU A 8 8.85 1.57 5.43
N ILE A 9 10.15 1.85 5.42
CA ILE A 9 10.86 2.38 4.25
C ILE A 9 10.78 1.40 3.08
N LEU A 10 11.07 0.12 3.31
CA LEU A 10 11.01 -0.93 2.28
C LEU A 10 9.60 -1.04 1.66
N SER A 11 8.55 -0.94 2.49
CA SER A 11 7.17 -0.96 2.01
C SER A 11 6.83 0.23 1.09
N GLN A 12 7.54 1.35 1.24
CA GLN A 12 7.27 2.58 0.49
C GLN A 12 8.09 2.77 -0.77
N ILE A 13 9.09 1.91 -1.02
CA ILE A 13 9.92 1.93 -2.24
C ILE A 13 9.08 1.92 -3.53
N PRO A 14 8.03 1.08 -3.67
CA PRO A 14 7.21 1.05 -4.90
C PRO A 14 6.49 2.38 -5.18
N TYR A 15 6.22 3.18 -4.14
CA TYR A 15 5.50 4.44 -4.23
C TYR A 15 6.43 5.64 -4.46
N ARG A 16 7.75 5.45 -4.36
CA ARG A 16 8.74 6.52 -4.49
C ARG A 16 8.59 7.31 -5.79
N ASN A 17 8.39 6.61 -6.90
CA ASN A 17 8.26 7.21 -8.24
C ASN A 17 6.81 7.24 -8.73
N LYS A 18 5.84 7.21 -7.81
CA LYS A 18 4.41 7.14 -8.14
C LYS A 18 4.01 8.19 -9.17
N ASN A 19 4.38 9.45 -8.97
CA ASN A 19 4.00 10.55 -9.87
C ASN A 19 4.54 10.37 -11.30
N SER A 20 5.77 9.88 -11.44
CA SER A 20 6.37 9.63 -12.76
C SER A 20 5.66 8.48 -13.49
N TRP A 21 5.30 7.44 -12.76
CA TRP A 21 4.51 6.32 -13.28
C TRP A 21 3.09 6.75 -13.66
N GLU A 22 2.47 7.62 -12.87
CA GLU A 22 1.15 8.20 -13.17
C GLU A 22 1.18 9.10 -14.40
N GLN A 23 2.20 9.94 -14.55
CA GLN A 23 2.41 10.75 -15.75
C GLN A 23 2.59 9.86 -16.98
N THR A 24 3.37 8.78 -16.85
CA THR A 24 3.58 7.81 -17.93
C THR A 24 2.26 7.12 -18.32
N ARG A 25 1.45 6.72 -17.33
CA ARG A 25 0.11 6.14 -17.54
C ARG A 25 -0.83 7.12 -18.23
N PHE A 26 -0.74 8.41 -17.90
CA PHE A 26 -1.56 9.44 -18.54
C PHE A 26 -1.15 9.66 -20.01
N ILE A 27 0.14 9.75 -20.29
CA ILE A 27 0.65 9.91 -21.67
C ILE A 27 0.26 8.71 -22.53
N SER A 28 0.42 7.48 -22.02
CA SER A 28 0.01 6.27 -22.74
C SER A 28 -1.50 6.21 -22.93
N TYR A 29 -2.29 6.68 -21.96
CA TYR A 29 -3.73 6.81 -22.09
C TYR A 29 -4.13 7.76 -23.20
N VAL A 30 -3.58 8.97 -23.25
CA VAL A 30 -3.86 9.93 -24.32
C VAL A 30 -3.50 9.34 -25.68
N ALA A 31 -2.32 8.74 -25.81
CA ALA A 31 -1.88 8.11 -27.05
C ALA A 31 -2.78 6.94 -27.49
N THR A 32 -3.27 6.14 -26.55
CA THR A 32 -4.12 4.98 -26.88
C THR A 32 -5.56 5.39 -27.17
N GLN A 33 -6.08 6.38 -26.43
CA GLN A 33 -7.46 6.86 -26.58
C GLN A 33 -7.69 7.59 -27.91
N THR A 34 -6.68 8.28 -28.45
CA THR A 34 -6.76 8.91 -29.77
C THR A 34 -6.79 7.91 -30.92
N ASN A 35 -6.19 6.73 -30.72
CA ASN A 35 -6.13 5.65 -31.70
C ASN A 35 -7.24 4.60 -31.54
N SER A 36 -8.10 4.74 -30.53
CA SER A 36 -9.14 3.77 -30.20
C SER A 36 -10.51 4.44 -30.19
N SER A 37 -11.50 3.79 -30.81
CA SER A 37 -12.90 4.19 -30.75
C SER A 37 -13.60 3.75 -29.45
N LYS A 38 -12.95 2.93 -28.63
CA LYS A 38 -13.48 2.49 -27.32
C LYS A 38 -13.05 3.47 -26.23
N LYS A 39 -13.92 3.71 -25.25
CA LYS A 39 -13.54 4.40 -24.01
C LYS A 39 -12.71 3.44 -23.16
N ILE A 40 -11.41 3.69 -23.09
CA ILE A 40 -10.46 2.90 -22.30
C ILE A 40 -10.29 3.60 -20.95
N LYS A 41 -10.11 2.87 -19.86
CA LYS A 41 -9.70 3.48 -18.59
C LYS A 41 -8.18 3.48 -18.48
N PRO A 42 -7.55 4.49 -17.84
CA PRO A 42 -6.11 4.46 -17.61
C PRO A 42 -5.61 3.18 -16.90
N THR A 43 -6.43 2.62 -16.02
CA THR A 43 -6.17 1.34 -15.31
C THR A 43 -6.13 0.12 -16.22
N ASP A 44 -6.77 0.19 -17.39
CA ASP A 44 -6.77 -0.89 -18.39
C ASP A 44 -5.44 -0.93 -19.17
N ILE A 45 -4.68 0.17 -19.17
CA ILE A 45 -3.40 0.29 -19.88
C ILE A 45 -2.26 -0.10 -18.94
N ILE A 46 -2.20 0.50 -17.76
CA ILE A 46 -1.22 0.19 -16.73
C ILE A 46 -1.94 0.06 -15.39
N LYS A 47 -1.87 -1.15 -14.82
CA LYS A 47 -2.41 -1.44 -13.49
C LYS A 47 -1.30 -1.40 -12.47
N PHE A 48 -1.41 -0.51 -11.48
CA PHE A 48 -0.45 -0.38 -10.40
C PHE A 48 -0.89 -1.11 -9.14
N SER A 49 0.08 -1.43 -8.28
CA SER A 49 -0.15 -2.08 -6.99
C SER A 49 -1.07 -1.29 -6.06
N TRP A 50 -1.17 0.03 -6.27
CA TRP A 50 -2.01 0.96 -5.50
C TRP A 50 -3.37 1.26 -6.14
N ASP A 51 -3.68 0.65 -7.28
CA ASP A 51 -5.03 0.66 -7.85
C ASP A 51 -5.91 -0.44 -7.23
N LYS A 52 -5.38 -1.22 -6.26
CA LYS A 52 -6.18 -2.19 -5.50
C LYS A 52 -7.21 -1.41 -4.69
N ASP A 53 -8.47 -1.85 -4.75
CA ASP A 53 -9.51 -1.34 -3.85
C ASP A 53 -9.01 -1.47 -2.41
N ASN A 54 -9.13 -0.38 -1.64
CA ASN A 54 -8.81 -0.29 -0.22
C ASN A 54 -9.57 -1.34 0.65
N ASN A 55 -10.45 -2.14 0.04
CA ASN A 55 -11.13 -3.29 0.65
C ASN A 55 -10.27 -4.56 0.74
N THR A 56 -9.03 -4.52 0.25
CA THR A 56 -8.01 -5.57 0.51
C THR A 56 -6.95 -5.11 1.49
N ASP A 57 -7.27 -4.11 2.33
CA ASP A 57 -6.67 -4.03 3.65
C ASP A 57 -7.06 -5.33 4.37
N LYS A 58 -6.13 -6.28 4.25
CA LYS A 58 -6.01 -7.51 5.01
C LYS A 58 -6.75 -7.33 6.33
N ASP A 59 -7.74 -8.16 6.58
CA ASP A 59 -8.29 -8.40 7.91
C ASP A 59 -7.20 -8.15 8.97
N ILE A 60 -7.18 -6.95 9.56
CA ILE A 60 -6.44 -6.70 10.80
C ILE A 60 -7.32 -7.31 11.90
N ASN A 61 -7.70 -8.58 11.74
CA ASN A 61 -8.33 -9.39 12.76
C ASN A 61 -7.21 -9.80 13.69
N ILE A 62 -6.83 -8.87 14.58
CA ILE A 62 -6.00 -9.21 15.73
C ILE A 62 -6.81 -10.22 16.53
N SER A 63 -6.31 -11.45 16.60
CA SER A 63 -6.93 -12.49 17.42
C SER A 63 -7.00 -12.02 18.87
N LYS A 64 -8.06 -12.38 19.60
CA LYS A 64 -8.20 -12.05 21.03
C LYS A 64 -6.96 -12.47 21.84
N GLN A 65 -6.31 -13.55 21.41
CA GLN A 65 -5.07 -14.06 21.99
C GLN A 65 -3.88 -13.09 21.81
N ASP A 66 -3.77 -12.40 20.67
CA ASP A 66 -2.73 -11.39 20.45
C ASP A 66 -2.95 -10.15 21.30
N ILE A 67 -4.21 -9.75 21.51
CA ILE A 67 -4.56 -8.63 22.41
C ILE A 67 -4.14 -8.95 23.85
N GLU A 68 -4.40 -10.17 24.32
CA GLU A 68 -4.04 -10.60 25.67
C GLU A 68 -2.52 -10.72 25.86
N ARG A 69 -1.81 -11.24 24.85
CA ARG A 69 -0.33 -11.24 24.83
C ARG A 69 0.25 -9.84 24.89
N LEU A 70 -0.35 -8.87 24.19
CA LEU A 70 0.12 -7.49 24.20
C LEU A 70 -0.15 -6.81 25.55
N LYS A 71 -1.30 -7.05 26.17
CA LYS A 71 -1.64 -6.52 27.51
C LYS A 71 -0.70 -7.05 28.59
N THR A 72 -0.40 -8.34 28.58
CA THR A 72 0.53 -8.95 29.55
C THR A 72 1.93 -8.38 29.42
N LYS A 73 2.45 -8.24 28.18
CA LYS A 73 3.75 -7.58 27.92
C LYS A 73 3.78 -6.13 28.42
N ALA A 74 2.73 -5.35 28.16
CA ALA A 74 2.63 -3.97 28.63
C ALA A 74 2.63 -3.89 30.17
N SER A 75 1.88 -4.78 30.83
CA SER A 75 1.83 -4.83 32.30
C SER A 75 3.16 -5.23 32.95
N MET A 76 3.93 -6.11 32.30
CA MET A 76 5.27 -6.48 32.77
C MET A 76 6.20 -5.28 32.68
N ILE A 77 6.24 -4.61 31.52
CA ILE A 77 7.09 -3.41 31.33
C ILE A 77 6.74 -2.31 32.35
N ALA A 78 5.45 -2.09 32.61
CA ALA A 78 4.99 -1.11 33.60
C ALA A 78 5.34 -1.45 35.06
N LYS A 79 5.58 -2.73 35.37
CA LYS A 79 6.02 -3.17 36.71
C LYS A 79 7.53 -3.14 36.89
N THR A 80 8.28 -3.20 35.78
CA THR A 80 9.76 -3.16 35.79
C THR A 80 10.30 -1.73 35.74
N LEU A 81 9.46 -0.75 35.42
CA LEU A 81 9.70 0.70 35.56
C LEU A 81 9.26 1.17 36.95
#